data_AF-A0AAW0BP61-F1
#
_entry.id   AF-A0AAW0BP61-F1
#
_cell.length_a   1.000
_cell.length_b   1.000
_cell.length_c   1.000
_cell.angle_alpha   90.00
_cell.angle_beta   90.00
_cell.angle_gamma   90.00
#
_symmetry.space_group_name_H-M   'P 1'
#
loop_
_entity.id
_entity.type
_entity.pdbx_description
1 polymer ?
#
loop_
_entity_poly.entity_id
_entity_poly.type
_entity_poly.pdbx_seq_one_letter_code
_entity_poly.pdbx_strand_id
1 'polypeptide(L)'
;CQICGVDVAGTDRQNHMGKHILCYLRNILTIAQVSSSYPCGFCGKSTSNGGCTLSIRSGKANSSCSEVYEFQIAAASKLSISKPCTNVPVRCPL
;
A
#
# COMPACT_ATOMS: atom_id res chain seq x y z
N CYS A 1 -8.66 -11.13 1.85
CA CYS A 1 -7.39 -10.89 1.13
C CYS A 1 -7.37 -11.83 -0.06
N GLN A 2 -7.29 -11.34 -1.29
CA GLN A 2 -7.38 -12.19 -2.49
C GLN A 2 -6.17 -13.13 -2.66
N ILE A 3 -5.05 -12.86 -1.98
CA ILE A 3 -3.83 -13.68 -2.07
C ILE A 3 -3.87 -14.90 -1.12
N CYS A 4 -4.35 -14.72 0.12
CA CYS A 4 -4.31 -15.77 1.14
C CYS A 4 -5.67 -16.14 1.75
N GLY A 5 -6.77 -15.60 1.23
CA GLY A 5 -8.14 -15.89 1.70
C GLY A 5 -8.53 -15.25 3.03
N VAL A 6 -7.57 -14.79 3.85
CA VAL A 6 -7.83 -14.18 5.17
C VAL A 6 -8.67 -12.92 5.06
N ASP A 7 -9.75 -12.82 5.82
CA ASP A 7 -10.52 -11.58 5.93
C ASP A 7 -9.73 -10.52 6.72
N VAL A 8 -9.66 -9.30 6.19
CA VAL A 8 -8.84 -8.23 6.78
C VAL A 8 -9.62 -6.94 6.64
N ALA A 9 -9.77 -6.22 7.75
CA ALA A 9 -10.37 -4.90 7.78
C ALA A 9 -9.67 -3.95 6.79
N GLY A 10 -10.42 -3.02 6.20
CA GLY A 10 -9.90 -2.09 5.19
C GLY A 10 -8.68 -1.30 5.69
N THR A 11 -8.71 -0.85 6.95
CA THR A 11 -7.62 -0.12 7.61
C THR A 11 -6.34 -0.95 7.79
N ASP A 12 -6.46 -2.27 7.91
CA ASP A 12 -5.32 -3.18 8.12
C ASP A 12 -4.83 -3.82 6.80
N ARG A 13 -5.56 -3.61 5.71
CA ARG A 13 -5.27 -4.21 4.40
C ARG A 13 -3.86 -3.88 3.94
N GLN A 14 -3.40 -2.65 4.16
CA GLN A 14 -2.08 -2.21 3.73
C GLN A 14 -0.95 -2.92 4.48
N ASN A 15 -1.07 -3.04 5.81
CA ASN A 15 -0.09 -3.76 6.63
C ASN A 15 -0.05 -5.24 6.26
N HIS A 16 -1.23 -5.84 6.06
CA HIS A 16 -1.35 -7.23 5.64
C HIS A 16 -0.72 -7.48 4.25
N MET A 17 -1.00 -6.64 3.26
CA MET A 17 -0.42 -6.76 1.93
C MET A 17 1.08 -6.47 1.94
N GLY A 18 1.54 -5.52 2.76
CA GLY A 18 2.95 -5.24 2.99
C GLY A 18 3.74 -6.47 3.45
N LYS A 19 3.14 -7.31 4.30
CA LYS A 19 3.73 -8.60 4.70
C LYS A 19 3.91 -9.53 3.49
N HIS A 20 2.91 -9.66 2.63
CA HIS A 20 3.02 -10.46 1.39
C HIS A 20 4.12 -9.93 0.47
N ILE A 21 4.15 -8.62 0.23
CA ILE A 21 5.17 -7.96 -0.60
C ILE A 21 6.57 -8.23 -0.02
N LEU A 22 6.77 -8.02 1.27
CA LEU A 22 8.07 -8.24 1.93
C LEU A 22 8.49 -9.70 1.89
N CYS A 23 7.59 -10.63 2.19
CA CYS A 23 7.90 -12.06 2.13
C CYS A 23 8.24 -12.51 0.70
N TYR A 24 7.54 -11.99 -0.31
CA TYR A 24 7.84 -12.25 -1.72
C TYR A 24 9.24 -11.72 -2.10
N LEU A 25 9.53 -10.45 -1.79
CA LEU A 25 10.84 -9.84 -2.09
C LEU A 25 12.01 -10.50 -1.35
N ARG A 26 11.75 -11.13 -0.20
CA ARG A 26 12.76 -11.87 0.58
C ARG A 26 12.85 -13.35 0.20
N ASN A 27 12.06 -13.82 -0.77
CA ASN A 27 11.96 -15.24 -1.15
C ASN A 27 11.59 -16.16 0.04
N ILE A 28 10.84 -15.65 1.01
CA ILE A 28 10.45 -16.41 2.22
C ILE A 28 9.15 -17.20 1.99
N LEU A 29 8.23 -16.71 1.14
CA LEU A 29 6.96 -17.37 0.84
C LEU A 29 6.74 -17.46 -0.67
N THR A 30 6.56 -18.69 -1.16
CA THR A 30 6.33 -19.02 -2.58
C THR A 30 4.89 -18.84 -3.05
N ILE A 31 3.94 -18.69 -2.12
CA ILE A 31 2.50 -18.67 -2.42
C ILE A 31 2.01 -17.26 -2.79
N ALA A 32 2.78 -16.22 -2.48
CA ALA A 32 2.31 -14.85 -2.64
C ALA A 32 2.37 -14.43 -4.12
N GLN A 33 1.22 -14.41 -4.80
CA GLN A 33 1.04 -13.89 -6.17
C GLN A 33 1.09 -12.36 -6.18
N VAL A 34 2.20 -11.80 -5.69
CA VAL A 34 2.44 -10.37 -5.69
C VAL A 34 3.25 -10.00 -6.92
N SER A 35 2.98 -8.84 -7.50
CA SER A 35 3.80 -8.32 -8.59
C SER A 35 5.21 -8.00 -8.11
N SER A 36 6.21 -8.37 -8.90
CA SER A 36 7.60 -7.94 -8.71
C SER A 36 7.84 -6.49 -9.14
N SER A 37 7.00 -5.94 -10.03
CA SER A 37 7.11 -4.57 -10.52
C SER A 37 6.03 -3.71 -9.88
N TYR A 38 6.46 -2.80 -9.00
CA TYR A 38 5.63 -1.81 -8.28
C TYR A 38 4.29 -2.39 -7.77
N PRO A 39 4.32 -3.31 -6.80
CA PRO A 39 3.10 -3.93 -6.30
C PRO A 39 2.20 -2.93 -5.56
N CYS A 40 0.91 -2.99 -5.83
CA CYS A 40 -0.09 -2.23 -5.11
C CYS A 40 -0.18 -2.67 -3.64
N GLY A 41 -0.11 -1.71 -2.72
CA GLY A 41 -0.20 -1.96 -1.28
C GLY A 41 -1.56 -2.46 -0.79
N PHE A 42 -2.56 -2.65 -1.65
CA PHE A 42 -3.89 -3.15 -1.28
C PHE A 42 -4.17 -4.54 -1.86
N CYS A 43 -3.89 -4.72 -3.15
CA CYS A 43 -4.22 -5.94 -3.89
C CYS A 43 -2.99 -6.70 -4.42
N GLY A 44 -1.78 -6.17 -4.28
CA GLY A 44 -0.54 -6.82 -4.72
C GLY A 44 -0.30 -6.82 -6.23
N LYS A 45 -1.26 -6.39 -7.05
CA LYS A 45 -1.13 -6.30 -8.51
C LYS A 45 -0.17 -5.19 -8.93
N SER A 46 0.45 -5.34 -10.11
CA SER A 46 1.40 -4.37 -10.67
C SER A 46 0.74 -3.02 -10.95
N THR A 47 1.39 -1.92 -10.55
CA THR A 47 0.96 -0.57 -10.96
C THR A 47 1.56 -0.08 -12.27
N SER A 48 2.66 -0.68 -12.73
CA SER A 48 3.33 -0.35 -14.00
C SER A 48 2.68 -1.02 -15.21
N ASN A 49 2.13 -2.23 -15.05
CA ASN A 49 1.56 -3.02 -16.14
C ASN A 49 0.02 -2.91 -16.24
N GLY A 50 -0.58 -1.86 -15.67
CA GLY A 50 -2.02 -1.61 -15.74
C GLY A 50 -2.89 -2.54 -14.87
N GLY A 51 -2.30 -3.43 -14.08
CA GLY A 51 -3.04 -4.32 -13.17
C GLY A 51 -3.70 -3.58 -11.99
N CYS A 52 -3.22 -2.38 -11.69
CA CYS A 52 -3.78 -1.43 -10.75
C CYS A 52 -3.27 -0.04 -11.11
N THR A 53 -4.07 1.01 -11.01
CA THR A 53 -3.55 2.38 -11.13
C THR A 53 -3.41 2.98 -9.74
N LEU A 54 -2.37 3.78 -9.52
CA LEU A 54 -2.20 4.60 -8.33
C LEU A 54 -1.63 5.94 -8.76
N SER A 55 -2.30 7.02 -8.39
CA SER A 55 -1.83 8.39 -8.56
C SER A 55 -2.12 9.18 -7.30
N ILE A 56 -1.28 10.17 -6.99
CA ILE A 56 -1.55 11.11 -5.91
C ILE A 56 -1.91 12.44 -6.57
N ARG A 57 -3.15 12.90 -6.37
CA ARG A 57 -3.60 14.22 -6.82
C ARG A 57 -4.05 15.03 -5.61
N SER A 58 -3.49 16.23 -5.45
CA SER A 58 -3.84 17.15 -4.36
C SER A 58 -3.81 16.53 -2.96
N GLY A 59 -2.84 15.66 -2.67
CA GLY A 59 -2.70 14.99 -1.37
C GLY A 59 -3.67 13.84 -1.13
N LYS A 60 -4.42 13.40 -2.14
CA LYS A 60 -5.29 12.22 -2.09
C LYS A 60 -4.75 11.13 -3.01
N ALA A 61 -4.75 9.89 -2.53
CA ALA A 61 -4.51 8.75 -3.41
C ALA A 61 -5.77 8.46 -4.23
N ASN A 62 -5.59 8.41 -5.53
CA ASN A 62 -6.58 7.94 -6.49
C ASN A 62 -6.08 6.62 -7.06
N SER A 63 -6.85 5.56 -6.87
CA SER A 63 -6.49 4.21 -7.28
C SER A 63 -7.69 3.50 -7.91
N SER A 64 -7.43 2.65 -8.91
CA SER A 64 -8.43 1.72 -9.44
C SER A 64 -8.60 0.45 -8.60
N CYS A 65 -7.88 0.32 -7.50
CA CYS A 65 -8.03 -0.84 -6.61
C CYS A 65 -9.37 -0.77 -5.88
N SER A 66 -10.18 -1.83 -5.98
CA SER A 66 -11.45 -1.95 -5.25
C SER A 66 -11.29 -1.93 -3.73
N GLU A 67 -10.09 -2.22 -3.24
CA GLU A 67 -9.74 -2.28 -1.82
C GLU A 67 -9.07 -1.01 -1.31
N VAL A 68 -9.02 0.06 -2.13
CA VAL A 68 -8.41 1.33 -1.73
C VAL A 68 -9.24 2.01 -0.65
N TYR A 69 -8.58 2.60 0.33
CA TYR A 69 -9.17 3.59 1.23
C TYR A 69 -8.41 4.91 1.15
N GLU A 70 -9.08 6.00 1.51
CA GLU A 70 -8.48 7.34 1.48
C GLU A 70 -7.40 7.47 2.55
N PHE A 71 -6.16 7.74 2.11
CA PHE A 71 -5.09 8.06 3.06
C PHE A 71 -5.39 9.37 3.78
N GLN A 72 -5.30 9.32 5.10
CA GLN A 72 -5.44 10.50 5.96
C GLN A 72 -4.12 11.30 5.98
N ILE A 73 -3.58 11.67 4.80
CA ILE A 73 -2.26 12.31 4.67
C ILE A 73 -2.20 13.62 5.47
N ALA A 74 -3.27 14.43 5.42
CA ALA A 74 -3.36 15.68 6.17
C ALA A 74 -3.40 15.48 7.69
N ALA A 75 -3.97 14.37 8.16
CA ALA A 75 -3.92 14.02 9.59
C ALA A 75 -2.52 13.50 9.95
N ALA A 76 -1.93 12.68 9.09
CA ALA A 76 -0.59 12.13 9.26
C ALA A 76 0.51 13.21 9.25
N SER A 77 0.27 14.36 8.60
CA SER A 77 1.21 15.49 8.57
C SER A 77 1.21 16.34 9.84
N LYS A 78 0.30 16.10 10.78
CA LYS A 78 0.29 16.81 12.06
C LYS A 78 1.34 16.21 12.99
N LEU A 79 2.41 16.96 13.22
CA LEU A 79 3.43 16.63 14.21
C LEU A 79 2.96 17.02 15.62
N SER A 80 3.25 16.17 16.61
CA SER A 80 3.09 16.52 18.02
C SER A 80 4.36 16.20 18.80
N ILE A 81 4.55 16.85 19.95
CA ILE A 81 5.69 16.56 20.85
C ILE A 81 5.69 15.09 21.27
N SER A 82 4.51 14.50 21.47
CA SER A 82 4.34 13.09 21.82
C SER A 82 4.49 12.12 20.64
N LYS A 83 4.40 12.59 19.39
CA LYS A 83 4.52 11.81 18.16
C LYS A 83 5.34 12.61 17.13
N PRO A 84 6.68 12.65 17.29
CA PRO A 84 7.53 13.44 16.41
C PRO A 84 7.64 12.85 14.99
N CYS A 85 7.31 11.57 14.81
CA CYS A 85 7.33 10.91 13.50
C CYS A 85 5.99 11.07 12.80
N THR A 86 6.02 11.53 11.55
CA THR A 86 4.84 11.63 10.69
C THR A 86 4.87 10.50 9.65
N ASN A 87 3.73 9.86 9.40
CA ASN A 87 3.59 8.83 8.36
C ASN A 87 3.21 9.46 7.01
N VAL A 88 3.70 10.67 6.73
CA VAL A 88 3.44 11.36 5.47
C VAL A 88 4.27 10.71 4.35
N PRO A 89 3.65 10.33 3.22
CA PRO A 89 4.39 9.81 2.08
C PRO A 89 5.43 10.82 1.60
N VAL A 90 6.68 10.36 1.49
CA VAL A 90 7.78 11.18 0.95
C VAL A 90 7.69 11.18 -0.57
N ARG A 91 7.78 12.36 -1.20
CA ARG A 91 7.93 12.41 -2.66
C ARG A 91 9.30 11.89 -3.04
N CYS A 92 9.34 10.82 -3.82
CA CYS A 92 10.57 10.34 -4.43
C CYS A 92 10.92 11.28 -5.60
N PRO A 93 12.12 11.89 -5.65
CA PRO A 93 12.48 12.91 -6.62
C PRO A 93 12.91 12.37 -8.00
N LEU A 94 12.45 11.17 -8.38
CA LEU A 94 12.85 10.50 -9.64
C LEU A 94 12.70 11.43 -10.85
#